data_AF-A0A8C2VRH5-F1
#
_entry.id   AF-A0A8C2VRH5-F1
#
_cell.length_a   1.000
_cell.length_b   1.000
_cell.length_c   1.000
_cell.angle_alpha   90.00
_cell.angle_beta   90.00
_cell.angle_gamma   90.00
#
_symmetry.space_group_name_H-M   'P 1'
#
loop_
_entity.id
_entity.type
_entity.pdbx_description
1 polymer ?
#
loop_
_entity_poly.entity_id
_entity_poly.type
_entity_poly.pdbx_seq_one_letter_code
_entity_poly.pdbx_strand_id
1 'polypeptide(L)'
;MDVWSCDETPPQEVPAGNKLAGLEGTEFGFYFPELELQADTPTSETCWKGPIQLWQFLLELLHDGARSSCIRWTGNSREFQLCDPKEVARLWGERKRKPGMNYEKLSRGLRYYYRRDIVQKSGGRKYTYRFGGRVPGLACSD
;
A
#
# COMPACT_ATOMS: atom_id res chain seq x y z
N MET A 1 -18.77 -46.85 22.03
CA MET A 1 -17.60 -46.37 21.29
C MET A 1 -18.02 -46.39 19.83
N ASP A 2 -18.42 -45.34 19.12
CA ASP A 2 -18.56 -43.89 19.28
C ASP A 2 -19.53 -43.49 18.14
N VAL A 3 -20.66 -42.84 18.40
CA VAL A 3 -20.89 -41.39 18.21
C VAL A 3 -20.60 -40.87 16.79
N TRP A 4 -21.71 -40.63 16.06
CA TRP A 4 -21.96 -39.54 15.07
C TRP A 4 -21.15 -39.57 13.76
N SER A 5 -21.61 -39.05 12.62
CA SER A 5 -22.90 -38.65 12.04
C SER A 5 -22.54 -38.10 10.64
N CYS A 6 -23.54 -38.06 9.75
CA CYS A 6 -23.60 -37.21 8.55
C CYS A 6 -22.71 -37.59 7.36
N ASP A 7 -23.32 -38.20 6.34
CA ASP A 7 -23.24 -37.67 4.97
C ASP A 7 -24.47 -38.09 4.16
N GLU A 8 -24.72 -37.34 3.08
CA GLU A 8 -25.76 -37.48 2.07
C GLU A 8 -27.18 -36.96 2.36
N THR A 9 -27.38 -35.71 1.96
CA THR A 9 -28.60 -35.34 1.22
C THR A 9 -28.30 -34.21 0.24
N PRO A 10 -28.37 -34.45 -1.08
CA PRO A 10 -28.65 -33.41 -2.06
C PRO A 10 -29.99 -33.70 -2.77
N PRO A 11 -30.51 -32.80 -3.61
CA PRO A 11 -30.56 -31.34 -3.55
C PRO A 11 -32.03 -30.87 -3.63
N GLN A 12 -32.36 -29.64 -3.20
CA GLN A 12 -33.65 -29.07 -3.58
C GLN A 12 -33.59 -27.55 -3.82
N GLU A 13 -33.96 -27.20 -5.04
CA GLU A 13 -34.04 -25.86 -5.64
C GLU A 13 -35.20 -25.03 -5.06
N VAL A 14 -35.05 -23.69 -5.01
CA VAL A 14 -36.08 -22.73 -5.52
C VAL A 14 -35.48 -21.32 -5.77
N PRO A 15 -36.05 -20.55 -6.71
CA PRO A 15 -35.40 -19.43 -7.38
C PRO A 15 -35.82 -18.03 -6.91
N ALA A 16 -35.10 -17.03 -7.44
CA ALA A 16 -35.45 -15.63 -7.69
C ALA A 16 -36.32 -14.87 -6.66
N GLY A 17 -35.65 -14.10 -5.80
CA GLY A 17 -36.24 -13.03 -4.98
C GLY A 17 -35.35 -11.79 -5.02
N ASN A 18 -35.74 -10.85 -5.86
CA ASN A 18 -35.22 -9.50 -6.03
C ASN A 18 -35.47 -8.61 -4.79
N LYS A 19 -34.53 -7.67 -4.56
CA LYS A 19 -34.65 -6.38 -3.85
C LYS A 19 -34.07 -6.29 -2.43
N LEU A 20 -32.92 -5.63 -2.31
CA LEU A 20 -32.56 -4.62 -1.29
C LEU A 20 -31.19 -4.05 -1.66
N ALA A 21 -31.17 -2.86 -2.26
CA ALA A 21 -30.72 -1.62 -1.62
C ALA A 21 -29.24 -1.67 -1.25
N GLY A 22 -28.45 -0.94 -2.05
CA GLY A 22 -27.00 -0.92 -1.97
C GLY A 22 -26.48 -0.41 -0.64
N LEU A 23 -25.25 -0.82 -0.36
CA LEU A 23 -24.21 -0.04 0.28
C LEU A 23 -22.89 -0.80 0.08
N GLU A 24 -21.84 -0.02 -0.16
CA GLU A 24 -20.44 -0.45 -0.15
C GLU A 24 -19.94 -1.18 -1.40
N GLY A 25 -20.01 -0.47 -2.53
CA GLY A 25 -18.99 -0.59 -3.56
C GLY A 25 -17.63 -0.28 -2.94
N THR A 26 -16.92 -1.32 -2.51
CA THR A 26 -15.53 -1.25 -2.08
C THR A 26 -14.69 -1.00 -3.32
N GLU A 27 -14.68 0.25 -3.76
CA GLU A 27 -13.68 0.75 -4.69
C GLU A 27 -12.32 0.69 -3.97
N PHE A 28 -11.69 -0.48 -4.01
CA PHE A 28 -10.30 -0.65 -3.67
C PHE A 28 -9.50 0.15 -4.70
N GLY A 29 -9.31 1.44 -4.41
CA GLY A 29 -8.57 2.42 -5.20
C GLY A 29 -7.08 2.10 -5.33
N PHE A 30 -6.78 1.00 -6.01
CA PHE A 30 -5.54 0.77 -6.72
C PHE A 30 -5.80 0.93 -8.22
N TYR A 31 -6.43 2.04 -8.59
CA TYR A 31 -6.53 2.49 -9.97
C TYR A 31 -5.31 3.37 -10.29
N PHE A 32 -4.52 2.91 -11.28
CA PHE A 32 -3.47 3.68 -11.95
C PHE A 32 -4.13 4.37 -13.15
N PRO A 33 -3.87 5.66 -13.39
CA PRO A 33 -4.83 6.57 -13.98
C PRO A 33 -4.87 6.48 -15.51
N GLU A 34 -6.06 6.34 -16.07
CA GLU A 34 -6.45 7.06 -17.30
C GLU A 34 -7.95 7.32 -17.27
N LEU A 35 -8.34 8.58 -17.01
CA LEU A 35 -9.69 9.09 -16.77
C LEU A 35 -10.31 8.69 -15.42
N GLU A 36 -10.42 9.66 -14.50
CA GLU A 36 -11.72 10.27 -14.18
C GLU A 36 -11.46 11.62 -13.48
N LEU A 37 -11.98 12.67 -14.11
CA LEU A 37 -11.95 14.05 -13.67
C LEU A 37 -12.98 14.24 -12.55
N GLN A 38 -12.58 14.78 -11.41
CA GLN A 38 -13.47 15.60 -10.58
C GLN A 38 -12.65 16.61 -9.76
N ALA A 39 -12.90 17.88 -10.08
CA ALA A 39 -12.48 19.10 -9.39
C ALA A 39 -13.06 19.10 -7.94
N ASP A 40 -12.57 19.80 -6.91
CA ASP A 40 -11.85 21.06 -6.77
C ASP A 40 -11.00 21.02 -5.48
N THR A 41 -9.78 21.59 -5.51
CA THR A 41 -9.11 22.36 -4.45
C THR A 41 -7.63 22.55 -4.85
N PRO A 42 -7.20 23.76 -5.20
CA PRO A 42 -5.80 24.03 -5.52
C PRO A 42 -5.03 24.15 -4.22
N THR A 43 -4.08 23.25 -3.97
CA THR A 43 -2.95 23.55 -3.09
C THR A 43 -1.72 23.45 -3.97
N SER A 44 -1.06 24.59 -4.05
CA SER A 44 -0.02 24.97 -4.98
C SER A 44 1.26 24.15 -4.80
N GLU A 45 2.03 24.10 -5.89
CA GLU A 45 3.47 23.82 -5.93
C GLU A 45 3.88 22.34 -5.91
N THR A 46 3.76 21.68 -7.07
CA THR A 46 4.88 20.95 -7.68
C THR A 46 4.56 20.74 -9.15
N CYS A 47 4.99 21.71 -9.94
CA CYS A 47 4.89 21.74 -11.39
C CYS A 47 5.60 20.51 -12.00
N TRP A 48 4.88 19.75 -12.84
CA TRP A 48 5.39 18.75 -13.81
C TRP A 48 5.81 17.34 -13.34
N LYS A 49 5.61 16.96 -12.07
CA LYS A 49 5.72 15.55 -11.67
C LYS A 49 4.30 15.04 -11.45
N GLY A 50 3.85 14.08 -12.26
CA GLY A 50 2.53 13.45 -12.12
C GLY A 50 2.30 12.83 -10.73
N PRO A 51 1.21 12.06 -10.53
CA PRO A 51 0.85 11.54 -9.22
C PRO A 51 2.02 10.86 -8.49
N ILE A 52 2.36 11.34 -7.29
CA ILE A 52 3.47 10.80 -6.50
C ILE A 52 3.27 9.30 -6.26
N GLN A 53 4.35 8.54 -6.44
CA GLN A 53 4.34 7.09 -6.19
C GLN A 53 4.75 6.78 -4.76
N LEU A 54 4.28 5.65 -4.23
CA LEU A 54 4.55 5.25 -2.84
C LEU A 54 6.06 5.13 -2.57
N TRP A 55 6.85 4.57 -3.49
CA TRP A 55 8.30 4.46 -3.30
C TRP A 55 9.00 5.83 -3.24
N GLN A 56 8.51 6.82 -4.02
CA GLN A 56 9.05 8.19 -4.00
C GLN A 56 8.75 8.86 -2.68
N PHE A 57 7.51 8.71 -2.20
CA PHE A 57 7.09 9.22 -0.91
C PHE A 57 7.89 8.62 0.25
N LEU A 58 8.12 7.30 0.25
CA LEU A 58 8.94 6.66 1.28
C LEU A 58 10.38 7.15 1.26
N LEU A 59 10.95 7.37 0.06
CA LEU A 59 12.29 7.92 -0.09
C LEU A 59 12.37 9.37 0.40
N GLU A 60 11.33 10.17 0.14
CA GLU A 60 11.21 11.55 0.64
C GLU A 60 11.14 11.59 2.17
N LEU A 61 10.33 10.70 2.78
CA LEU A 61 10.28 10.58 4.25
C LEU A 61 11.63 10.16 4.84
N LEU A 62 12.38 9.29 4.15
CA LEU A 62 13.69 8.83 4.57
C LEU A 62 14.78 9.89 4.43
N HIS A 63 14.58 10.89 3.58
CA HIS A 63 15.46 12.03 3.46
C HIS A 63 15.19 13.09 4.54
N ASP A 64 13.93 13.19 4.99
CA ASP A 64 13.57 14.05 6.11
C ASP A 64 13.93 13.42 7.46
N GLY A 65 15.10 13.80 7.99
CA GLY A 65 15.60 13.34 9.28
C GLY A 65 14.68 13.66 10.48
N ALA A 66 13.77 14.64 10.35
CA ALA A 66 12.80 14.97 11.39
C ALA A 66 11.75 13.84 11.60
N ARG A 67 11.56 12.98 10.60
CA ARG A 67 10.59 11.86 10.61
C ARG A 67 11.24 10.50 10.88
N SER A 68 12.46 10.51 11.38
CA SER A 68 13.22 9.31 11.77
C SER A 68 12.53 8.44 12.82
N SER A 69 11.54 8.99 13.54
CA SER A 69 10.68 8.26 14.48
C SER A 69 9.72 7.28 13.80
N CYS A 70 9.25 7.56 12.58
CA CYS A 70 8.30 6.71 11.86
C CYS A 70 8.95 5.85 10.78
N ILE A 71 10.02 6.34 10.13
CA ILE A 71 10.77 5.59 9.12
C ILE A 71 12.24 5.98 9.14
N ARG A 72 13.14 4.99 9.05
CA ARG A 72 14.58 5.23 9.10
C ARG A 72 15.37 4.24 8.24
N TRP A 73 16.55 4.66 7.83
CA TRP A 73 17.56 3.76 7.30
C TRP A 73 18.09 2.83 8.40
N THR A 74 18.32 1.56 8.07
CA THR A 74 18.85 0.56 9.03
C THR A 74 20.38 0.53 9.08
N GLY A 75 21.06 1.30 8.20
CA GLY A 75 22.52 1.34 8.08
C GLY A 75 23.08 0.44 6.98
N ASN A 76 22.28 -0.51 6.48
CA ASN A 76 22.62 -1.25 5.26
C ASN A 76 22.23 -0.40 4.04
N SER A 77 23.10 -0.38 3.03
CA SER A 77 22.87 0.36 1.79
C SER A 77 21.48 0.03 1.22
N ARG A 78 20.62 1.07 1.12
CA ARG A 78 19.24 1.02 0.60
C ARG A 78 18.21 0.26 1.46
N GLU A 79 18.55 -0.21 2.65
CA GLU A 79 17.61 -0.87 3.56
C GLU A 79 17.01 0.10 4.58
N PHE A 80 15.69 0.07 4.69
CA PHE A 80 14.94 0.90 5.61
C PHE A 80 13.94 0.09 6.42
N GLN A 81 13.60 0.63 7.59
CA GLN A 81 12.59 0.08 8.48
C GLN A 81 11.52 1.13 8.76
N LEU A 82 10.27 0.71 8.69
CA LEU A 82 9.16 1.50 9.21
C LEU A 82 9.08 1.22 10.71
N CYS A 83 9.51 2.19 11.51
CA CYS A 83 9.43 2.14 12.96
C CYS A 83 7.98 2.27 13.43
N ASP A 84 7.22 3.17 12.80
CA ASP A 84 5.78 3.31 13.00
C ASP A 84 5.03 3.13 11.66
N PRO A 85 4.59 1.90 11.34
CA PRO A 85 3.86 1.64 10.11
C PRO A 85 2.49 2.33 10.05
N LYS A 86 1.88 2.64 11.19
CA LYS A 86 0.58 3.34 11.23
C LYS A 86 0.76 4.79 10.83
N GLU A 87 1.76 5.47 11.40
CA GLU A 87 2.03 6.86 11.07
C GLU A 87 2.46 7.05 9.62
N VAL A 88 3.28 6.15 9.08
CA VAL A 88 3.66 6.20 7.67
C VAL A 88 2.44 6.02 6.74
N ALA A 89 1.51 5.13 7.10
CA ALA A 89 0.27 4.97 6.36
C ALA A 89 -0.66 6.19 6.47
N ARG A 90 -0.72 6.83 7.64
CA ARG A 90 -1.47 8.08 7.85
C ARG A 90 -0.92 9.19 6.97
N LEU A 91 0.40 9.43 7.00
CA LEU A 91 1.07 10.44 6.18
C LEU A 91 0.89 10.16 4.68
N TRP A 92 0.91 8.89 4.27
CA TRP A 92 0.62 8.51 2.88
C TRP A 92 -0.84 8.81 2.50
N GLY A 93 -1.77 8.52 3.40
CA GLY A 93 -3.19 8.85 3.26
C GLY A 93 -3.40 10.36 3.13
N GLU A 94 -2.74 11.16 3.97
CA GLU A 94 -2.76 12.62 3.92
C GLU A 94 -2.21 13.15 2.59
N ARG A 95 -1.04 12.65 2.15
CA ARG A 95 -0.42 13.03 0.87
C ARG A 95 -1.30 12.74 -0.34
N LYS A 96 -2.07 11.65 -0.32
CA LYS A 96 -2.98 11.26 -1.42
C LYS A 96 -4.45 11.60 -1.17
N ARG A 97 -4.76 12.29 -0.05
CA ARG A 97 -6.14 12.58 0.42
C ARG A 97 -7.05 11.34 0.47
N LYS A 98 -6.50 10.22 0.97
CA LYS A 98 -7.21 8.95 1.19
C LYS A 98 -7.29 8.64 2.70
N PRO A 99 -8.37 9.04 3.39
CA PRO A 99 -8.49 8.90 4.85
C PRO A 99 -8.57 7.43 5.32
N GLY A 100 -9.03 6.52 4.45
CA GLY A 100 -9.06 5.08 4.73
C GLY A 100 -7.73 4.34 4.49
N MET A 101 -6.62 5.07 4.40
CA MET A 101 -5.29 4.48 4.20
C MET A 101 -4.76 3.89 5.51
N ASN A 102 -4.22 2.67 5.44
CA ASN A 102 -3.61 1.97 6.57
C ASN A 102 -2.42 1.14 6.09
N TYR A 103 -1.68 0.55 7.03
CA TYR A 103 -0.49 -0.24 6.69
C TYR A 103 -0.81 -1.46 5.83
N GLU A 104 -1.94 -2.14 6.05
CA GLU A 104 -2.34 -3.30 5.23
C GLU A 104 -2.46 -2.92 3.75
N LYS A 105 -3.13 -1.81 3.45
CA LYS A 105 -3.25 -1.27 2.09
C LYS A 105 -1.90 -0.77 1.54
N LEU A 106 -1.14 -0.04 2.35
CA LEU A 106 0.18 0.45 1.94
C LEU A 106 1.13 -0.70 1.61
N SER A 107 1.17 -1.73 2.46
CA SER A 107 2.01 -2.91 2.28
C SER A 107 1.60 -3.72 1.04
N ARG A 108 0.30 -3.70 0.66
CA ARG A 108 -0.16 -4.24 -0.62
C ARG A 108 0.49 -3.52 -1.81
N GLY A 109 0.62 -2.20 -1.73
CA GLY A 109 1.38 -1.36 -2.67
C GLY A 109 2.85 -1.77 -2.77
N LEU A 110 3.51 -1.94 -1.61
CA LEU A 110 4.90 -2.41 -1.56
C LEU A 110 5.09 -3.76 -2.23
N ARG A 111 4.14 -4.69 -2.04
CA ARG A 111 4.21 -6.02 -2.66
C ARG A 111 4.17 -5.99 -4.19
N TYR A 112 3.49 -5.02 -4.80
CA TYR A 112 3.50 -4.85 -6.26
C TYR A 112 4.87 -4.42 -6.80
N TYR A 113 5.72 -3.83 -5.95
CA TYR A 113 7.06 -3.41 -6.35
C TYR A 113 8.09 -4.54 -6.37
N TYR A 114 7.79 -5.70 -5.79
CA TYR A 114 8.74 -6.81 -5.68
C TYR A 114 9.19 -7.30 -7.05
N ARG A 115 8.24 -7.50 -7.98
CA ARG A 115 8.54 -7.95 -9.35
C ARG A 115 9.26 -6.89 -10.19
N ARG A 116 9.12 -5.61 -9.83
CA ARG A 116 9.68 -4.49 -10.59
C ARG A 116 11.07 -4.08 -10.11
N ASP A 117 11.59 -4.76 -9.10
CA ASP A 117 12.86 -4.43 -8.44
C ASP A 117 12.93 -2.96 -7.96
N ILE A 118 11.80 -2.46 -7.44
CA ILE A 118 11.73 -1.09 -6.87
C ILE A 118 11.87 -1.17 -5.35
N VAL A 119 11.10 -2.06 -4.70
CA VAL A 119 11.20 -2.37 -3.27
C VAL A 119 11.17 -3.88 -3.12
N GLN A 120 11.97 -4.40 -2.21
CA GLN A 120 12.02 -5.80 -1.82
C GLN A 120 11.77 -5.95 -0.32
N LYS A 121 11.15 -7.06 0.09
CA LYS A 121 10.98 -7.38 1.51
C LYS A 121 12.32 -7.86 2.06
N SER A 122 12.80 -7.24 3.14
CA SER A 122 13.89 -7.84 3.91
C SER A 122 13.36 -9.06 4.63
N GLY A 123 13.87 -10.24 4.26
CA GLY A 123 13.53 -11.51 4.93
C GLY A 123 13.87 -11.44 6.42
N GLY A 124 13.05 -12.09 7.26
CA GLY A 124 13.31 -12.24 8.69
C GLY A 124 13.10 -11.00 9.57
N ARG A 125 12.85 -9.80 9.01
CA ARG A 125 12.68 -8.56 9.81
C ARG A 125 11.30 -7.93 9.57
N LYS A 126 10.57 -7.64 10.66
CA LYS A 126 9.26 -6.97 10.59
C LYS A 126 9.42 -5.53 10.09
N TYR A 127 8.50 -5.11 9.23
CA TYR A 127 8.43 -3.75 8.67
C TYR A 127 9.71 -3.24 7.99
N THR A 128 10.61 -4.15 7.64
CA THR A 128 11.90 -3.83 7.02
C THR A 128 11.86 -4.18 5.53
N TYR A 129 12.36 -3.26 4.72
CA TYR A 129 12.32 -3.30 3.26
C TYR A 129 13.62 -2.75 2.71
N ARG A 130 13.90 -3.05 1.45
CA ARG A 130 15.09 -2.59 0.74
C ARG A 130 14.71 -2.04 -0.62
N PHE A 131 15.22 -0.88 -1.00
CA PHE A 131 15.05 -0.40 -2.37
C PHE A 131 15.92 -1.21 -3.34
N GLY A 132 15.34 -1.58 -4.47
CA GLY A 132 16.02 -2.31 -5.54
C GLY A 132 16.87 -1.42 -6.43
N GLY A 133 17.42 -2.00 -7.50
CA GLY A 133 18.32 -1.33 -8.43
C GLY A 133 17.61 -0.29 -9.32
N ARG A 134 16.30 -0.44 -9.54
CA ARG A 134 15.51 0.48 -10.39
C ARG A 134 15.31 1.86 -9.76
N VAL A 135 15.54 2.02 -8.46
CA VAL A 135 15.34 3.30 -7.78
C VAL A 135 16.49 4.26 -8.09
N PRO A 136 16.23 5.38 -8.81
CA PRO A 136 17.26 6.36 -9.15
C PRO A 136 17.74 7.09 -7.89
N GLY A 137 18.99 7.52 -7.87
CA GLY A 137 19.59 8.29 -6.77
C GLY A 137 20.09 7.46 -5.59
N LEU A 138 19.86 6.14 -5.58
CA LEU A 138 20.42 5.22 -4.57
C LEU A 138 21.64 4.44 -5.07
N ALA A 139 22.19 4.77 -6.26
CA ALA A 139 23.30 4.07 -6.91
C ALA A 139 24.33 3.56 -5.89
N CYS A 140 24.61 2.25 -5.92
CA CYS A 140 25.72 1.71 -5.16
C CYS A 140 26.95 2.21 -5.91
N SER A 141 27.78 3.04 -5.29
CA SER A 141 29.17 3.14 -5.74
C SER A 141 29.74 1.73 -5.55
N ASP A 142 30.07 1.09 -6.66
CA ASP A 142 30.89 -0.13 -6.69
C ASP A 142 32.26 0.16 -6.06
#